data_AF-A0A2S4VLV4-F1
#
_entry.id   AF-A0A2S4VLV4-F1
#
_cell.length_a   1.000
_cell.length_b   1.000
_cell.length_c   1.000
_cell.angle_alpha   90.00
_cell.angle_beta   90.00
_cell.angle_gamma   90.00
#
_symmetry.space_group_name_H-M   'P 1'
#
loop_
_entity.id
_entity.type
_entity.pdbx_description
1 polymer ?
#
loop_
_entity_poly.entity_id
_entity_poly.type
_entity_poly.pdbx_seq_one_letter_code
_entity_poly.pdbx_strand_id
1 'polypeptide(L)'
;MSRSLFKPLRTLSLRTPVQTVDQQPIYADHVSLNGFQRTFLAIGSAFASLNNPYRADMIAVLSETTGGPFLSRLRDQMLEDEGGRRLLRDRPRINTSTVDLDQLEKCRREPLGKSTAIGCGGVRSRLILGSRFIDSPELAYVMQRYRECHDFYHVISGPFPVNISGEIVVKWIELANMGLPVAALSAIFGPLRLNSEKRTDLLRTYVPWALRTGSSVNL
;
A
#
# COMPACT_ATOMS: atom_id res chain seq x y z
N MET A 1 -60.32 26.18 44.70
CA MET A 1 -58.87 26.17 44.37
C MET A 1 -58.44 24.73 44.13
N SER A 2 -58.50 24.26 42.87
CA SER A 2 -58.12 22.90 42.49
C SER A 2 -56.66 22.90 42.03
N ARG A 3 -55.79 22.15 42.72
CA ARG A 3 -54.38 21.96 42.32
C ARG A 3 -54.25 20.59 41.65
N SER A 4 -54.05 20.67 40.34
CA SER A 4 -53.71 19.59 39.42
C SER A 4 -52.46 18.81 39.88
N LEU A 5 -52.59 17.48 39.92
CA LEU A 5 -51.53 16.49 40.08
C LEU A 5 -50.93 16.18 38.71
N PHE A 6 -49.74 16.70 38.41
CA PHE A 6 -48.89 16.17 37.33
C PHE A 6 -47.48 15.94 37.88
N LYS A 7 -47.09 14.67 38.00
CA LYS A 7 -45.68 14.26 38.14
C LYS A 7 -45.07 14.15 36.74
N PRO A 8 -43.84 14.63 36.52
CA PRO A 8 -43.18 14.44 35.23
C PRO A 8 -42.76 12.98 35.06
N LEU A 9 -43.04 12.42 33.89
CA LEU A 9 -42.55 11.11 33.45
C LEU A 9 -41.03 11.18 33.30
N ARG A 10 -40.30 10.37 34.09
CA ARG A 10 -38.88 10.09 33.85
C ARG A 10 -38.79 9.29 32.55
N THR A 11 -38.26 9.92 31.50
CA THR A 11 -37.78 9.21 30.31
C THR A 11 -36.59 8.35 30.70
N LEU A 12 -36.81 7.03 30.79
CA LEU A 12 -35.75 6.03 30.88
C LEU A 12 -34.98 6.06 29.55
N SER A 13 -33.87 6.79 29.52
CA SER A 13 -32.88 6.67 28.46
C SER A 13 -32.21 5.31 28.62
N LEU A 14 -32.67 4.32 27.87
CA LEU A 14 -31.93 3.08 27.63
C LEU A 14 -30.74 3.41 26.72
N ARG A 15 -29.72 4.06 27.28
CA ARG A 15 -28.37 3.98 26.72
C ARG A 15 -27.84 2.60 27.09
N THR A 16 -28.09 1.63 26.22
CA THR A 16 -27.29 0.42 26.19
C THR A 16 -25.83 0.87 25.98
N PRO A 17 -24.90 0.66 26.92
CA PRO A 17 -23.52 0.88 26.62
C PRO A 17 -23.15 -0.17 25.57
N VAL A 18 -22.94 0.27 24.33
CA VAL A 18 -22.18 -0.52 23.38
C VAL A 18 -20.79 -0.60 23.98
N GLN A 19 -20.52 -1.70 24.69
CA GLN A 19 -19.18 -2.05 25.12
C GLN A 19 -18.37 -2.31 23.85
N THR A 20 -17.74 -1.27 23.32
CA THR A 20 -16.58 -1.44 22.48
C THR A 20 -15.54 -2.09 23.37
N VAL A 21 -15.36 -3.40 23.21
CA VAL A 21 -14.22 -4.12 23.78
C VAL A 21 -12.99 -3.34 23.32
N ASP A 22 -12.37 -2.59 24.23
CA ASP A 22 -11.18 -1.81 23.96
C ASP A 22 -10.01 -2.80 23.86
N GLN A 23 -9.97 -3.51 22.73
CA GLN A 23 -8.87 -4.40 22.40
C GLN A 23 -7.65 -3.52 22.23
N GLN A 24 -6.67 -3.70 23.13
CA GLN A 24 -5.37 -3.05 22.99
C GLN A 24 -4.83 -3.31 21.57
N PRO A 25 -4.38 -2.28 20.87
CA PRO A 25 -3.98 -2.41 19.47
C PRO A 25 -2.75 -3.33 19.38
N ILE A 26 -2.73 -4.20 18.38
CA ILE A 26 -1.66 -5.20 18.19
C ILE A 26 -0.29 -4.53 18.01
N TYR A 27 -0.29 -3.32 17.46
CA TYR A 27 0.84 -2.40 17.38
C TYR A 27 0.31 -0.96 17.24
N ALA A 28 1.17 0.06 17.29
CA ALA A 28 0.76 1.46 17.20
C ALA A 28 -0.15 1.74 15.98
N ASP A 29 -1.28 2.41 16.20
CA ASP A 29 -2.29 2.76 15.18
C ASP A 29 -3.01 1.59 14.48
N HIS A 30 -2.84 0.36 14.96
CA HIS A 30 -3.57 -0.83 14.46
C HIS A 30 -5.08 -0.69 14.70
N VAL A 31 -5.85 -1.10 13.69
CA VAL A 31 -7.31 -1.13 13.70
C VAL A 31 -7.77 -2.49 13.17
N SER A 32 -8.32 -3.32 14.06
CA SER A 32 -8.97 -4.58 13.70
C SER A 32 -10.20 -4.32 12.83
N LEU A 33 -10.29 -5.02 11.70
CA LEU A 33 -11.46 -4.97 10.81
C LEU A 33 -12.17 -6.33 10.78
N ASN A 34 -13.50 -6.31 10.89
CA ASN A 34 -14.28 -7.49 10.53
C ASN A 34 -14.34 -7.68 9.00
N GLY A 35 -14.80 -8.85 8.55
CA GLY A 35 -14.83 -9.19 7.11
C GLY A 35 -15.66 -8.21 6.26
N PHE A 36 -16.76 -7.68 6.80
CA PHE A 36 -17.57 -6.69 6.11
C PHE A 36 -16.85 -5.34 6.00
N GLN A 37 -16.30 -4.82 7.10
CA GLN A 37 -15.54 -3.57 7.10
C GLN A 37 -14.34 -3.64 6.16
N ARG A 38 -13.61 -4.77 6.18
CA ARG A 38 -12.47 -5.02 5.29
C ARG A 38 -12.89 -5.01 3.82
N THR A 39 -13.96 -5.73 3.49
CA THR A 39 -14.51 -5.78 2.12
C THR A 39 -15.01 -4.41 1.66
N PHE A 40 -15.75 -3.70 2.51
CA PHE A 40 -16.27 -2.38 2.21
C PHE A 40 -15.14 -1.37 1.97
N LEU A 41 -14.12 -1.36 2.83
CA LEU A 41 -12.93 -0.52 2.65
C LEU A 41 -12.14 -0.89 1.40
N ALA A 42 -11.98 -2.18 1.09
CA ALA A 42 -11.32 -2.62 -0.14
C ALA A 42 -12.04 -2.09 -1.39
N ILE A 43 -13.36 -2.28 -1.47
CA ILE A 43 -14.17 -1.81 -2.61
C ILE A 43 -14.13 -0.28 -2.72
N GLY A 44 -14.39 0.43 -1.62
CA GLY A 44 -14.38 1.90 -1.61
C GLY A 44 -13.03 2.48 -2.00
N SER A 45 -11.94 1.89 -1.49
CA SER A 45 -10.58 2.31 -1.80
C SER A 45 -10.18 1.98 -3.23
N ALA A 46 -10.65 0.86 -3.80
CA ALA A 46 -10.48 0.54 -5.21
C ALA A 46 -11.15 1.60 -6.10
N PHE A 47 -12.41 1.93 -5.86
CA PHE A 47 -13.08 2.99 -6.62
C PHE A 47 -12.40 4.35 -6.45
N ALA A 48 -12.01 4.71 -5.22
CA ALA A 48 -11.35 5.99 -4.96
C ALA A 48 -9.99 6.10 -5.66
N SER A 49 -9.18 5.04 -5.63
CA SER A 49 -7.86 5.00 -6.31
C SER A 49 -7.96 4.88 -7.84
N LEU A 50 -9.03 4.25 -8.35
CA LEU A 50 -9.35 4.23 -9.79
C LEU A 50 -9.87 5.60 -10.28
N ASN A 51 -10.57 6.36 -9.45
CA ASN A 51 -10.98 7.72 -9.80
C ASN A 51 -9.81 8.71 -9.69
N ASN A 52 -9.00 8.61 -8.62
CA ASN A 52 -7.86 9.48 -8.39
C ASN A 52 -6.61 8.67 -7.98
N PRO A 53 -5.66 8.41 -8.91
CA PRO A 53 -4.47 7.62 -8.63
C PRO A 53 -3.48 8.33 -7.68
N TYR A 54 -3.64 9.64 -7.45
CA TYR A 54 -2.81 10.40 -6.52
C TYR A 54 -3.26 10.24 -5.05
N ARG A 55 -4.38 9.53 -4.80
CA ARG A 55 -4.82 9.12 -3.44
C ARG A 55 -3.98 7.94 -2.94
N ALA A 56 -2.72 8.21 -2.60
CA ALA A 56 -1.79 7.22 -2.07
C ALA A 56 -2.31 6.54 -0.79
N ASP A 57 -3.10 7.26 0.01
CA ASP A 57 -3.80 6.74 1.19
C ASP A 57 -4.79 5.62 0.83
N MET A 58 -5.60 5.81 -0.22
CA MET A 58 -6.56 4.80 -0.69
C MET A 58 -5.86 3.60 -1.29
N ILE A 59 -4.73 3.79 -1.98
CA ILE A 59 -3.90 2.68 -2.45
C ILE A 59 -3.34 1.89 -1.25
N ALA A 60 -2.92 2.57 -0.17
CA ALA A 60 -2.46 1.90 1.04
C ALA A 60 -3.58 1.08 1.70
N VAL A 61 -4.77 1.67 1.89
CA VAL A 61 -5.94 0.95 2.43
C VAL A 61 -6.29 -0.27 1.56
N LEU A 62 -6.32 -0.09 0.24
CA LEU A 62 -6.58 -1.19 -0.70
C LEU A 62 -5.54 -2.30 -0.57
N SER A 63 -4.26 -1.95 -0.46
CA SER A 63 -3.16 -2.91 -0.28
C SER A 63 -3.34 -3.73 0.98
N GLU A 64 -3.65 -3.09 2.10
CA GLU A 64 -3.77 -3.75 3.41
C GLU A 64 -5.02 -4.61 3.53
N THR A 65 -6.13 -4.15 2.94
CA THR A 65 -7.42 -4.86 3.00
C THR A 65 -7.45 -6.08 2.08
N THR A 66 -6.63 -6.11 1.02
CA THR A 66 -6.55 -7.22 0.05
C THR A 66 -5.32 -8.11 0.21
N GLY A 67 -4.25 -7.62 0.82
CA GLY A 67 -2.93 -8.29 0.85
C GLY A 67 -2.81 -9.46 1.82
N GLY A 68 -3.70 -9.62 2.80
CA GLY A 68 -3.55 -10.55 3.94
C GLY A 68 -3.00 -11.94 3.59
N PRO A 69 -3.70 -12.77 2.79
CA PRO A 69 -3.22 -14.11 2.44
C PRO A 69 -1.90 -14.13 1.67
N PHE A 70 -1.64 -13.09 0.86
CA PHE A 70 -0.46 -13.01 -0.01
C PHE A 70 0.79 -12.56 0.76
N LEU A 71 0.62 -11.77 1.82
CA LEU A 71 1.71 -11.31 2.67
C LEU A 71 2.42 -12.45 3.39
N SER A 72 1.68 -13.49 3.80
CA SER A 72 2.29 -14.69 4.40
C SER A 72 3.26 -15.36 3.43
N ARG A 73 2.88 -15.47 2.14
CA ARG A 73 3.76 -16.03 1.10
C ARG A 73 5.03 -15.21 0.94
N LEU A 74 4.92 -13.88 0.89
CA LEU A 74 6.07 -13.00 0.78
C LEU A 74 6.99 -13.10 1.99
N ARG A 75 6.40 -13.15 3.18
CA ARG A 75 7.15 -13.35 4.43
C ARG A 75 7.91 -14.67 4.41
N ASP A 76 7.28 -15.75 3.96
CA ASP A 76 7.92 -17.07 3.85
C ASP A 76 9.08 -17.04 2.84
N GLN A 77 8.91 -16.39 1.68
CA GLN A 77 9.99 -16.17 0.71
C GLN A 77 11.16 -15.36 1.31
N MET A 78 10.88 -14.31 2.10
CA MET A 78 11.91 -13.56 2.81
C MET A 78 12.66 -14.42 3.85
N LEU A 79 12.02 -15.43 4.45
CA LEU A 79 12.67 -16.31 5.41
C LEU A 79 13.62 -17.32 4.77
N GLU A 80 13.46 -17.62 3.48
CA GLU A 80 14.36 -18.49 2.72
C GLU A 80 15.72 -17.81 2.49
N ASP A 81 15.72 -16.50 2.29
CA ASP A 81 16.92 -15.68 2.06
C ASP A 81 17.56 -15.15 3.35
N GLU A 82 18.90 -15.07 3.40
CA GLU A 82 19.60 -14.55 4.57
C GLU A 82 19.36 -13.05 4.77
N GLY A 83 19.33 -12.27 3.69
CA GLY A 83 19.00 -10.84 3.72
C GLY A 83 17.56 -10.61 4.15
N GLY A 84 16.61 -11.39 3.62
CA GLY A 84 15.21 -11.34 4.04
C GLY A 84 15.01 -11.66 5.53
N ARG A 85 15.70 -12.67 6.07
CA ARG A 85 15.72 -12.95 7.52
C ARG A 85 16.24 -11.77 8.34
N ARG A 86 17.33 -11.12 7.91
CA ARG A 86 17.86 -9.91 8.57
C ARG A 86 16.84 -8.77 8.51
N LEU A 87 16.17 -8.56 7.38
CA LEU A 87 15.13 -7.54 7.24
C LEU A 87 13.94 -7.77 8.18
N LEU A 88 13.47 -9.01 8.35
CA LEU A 88 12.36 -9.35 9.24
C LEU A 88 12.72 -9.20 10.73
N ARG A 89 13.99 -9.45 11.07
CA ARG A 89 14.52 -9.30 12.43
C ARG A 89 14.78 -7.85 12.80
N ASP A 90 15.58 -7.15 11.99
CA ASP A 90 16.11 -5.81 12.33
C ASP A 90 15.08 -4.70 12.04
N ARG A 91 14.09 -5.00 11.19
CA ARG A 91 12.97 -4.13 10.82
C ARG A 91 13.36 -2.70 10.41
N PRO A 92 14.41 -2.50 9.59
CA PRO A 92 14.80 -1.16 9.16
C PRO A 92 13.66 -0.46 8.42
N ARG A 93 13.51 0.84 8.64
CA ARG A 93 12.48 1.68 8.03
C ARG A 93 13.11 2.68 7.09
N ILE A 94 12.50 2.86 5.92
CA ILE A 94 12.85 3.92 5.00
C ILE A 94 11.78 5.00 5.17
N ASN A 95 12.16 6.16 5.70
CA ASN A 95 11.28 7.31 5.90
C ASN A 95 12.07 8.62 5.72
N THR A 96 11.39 9.76 5.89
CA THR A 96 12.02 11.09 5.72
C THR A 96 13.05 11.45 6.79
N SER A 97 13.12 10.73 7.91
CA SER A 97 14.19 10.93 8.90
C SER A 97 15.42 10.06 8.63
N THR A 98 15.28 8.96 7.89
CA THR A 98 16.40 8.10 7.48
C THR A 98 16.97 8.47 6.11
N VAL A 99 16.19 9.14 5.25
CA VAL A 99 16.59 9.54 3.91
C VAL A 99 16.51 11.07 3.78
N ASP A 100 17.66 11.71 3.59
CA ASP A 100 17.73 13.14 3.27
C ASP A 100 17.41 13.35 1.78
N LEU A 101 16.14 13.71 1.52
CA LEU A 101 15.63 13.94 0.17
C LEU A 101 16.32 15.14 -0.50
N ASP A 102 16.72 16.15 0.26
CA ASP A 102 17.39 17.35 -0.26
C ASP A 102 18.82 17.02 -0.70
N GLN A 103 19.50 16.12 0.01
CA GLN A 103 20.78 15.59 -0.43
C GLN A 103 20.65 14.68 -1.66
N LEU A 104 19.63 13.82 -1.72
CA LEU A 104 19.38 13.01 -2.92
C LEU A 104 19.11 13.88 -4.16
N GLU A 105 18.37 14.98 -4.00
CA GLU A 105 18.11 15.91 -5.10
C GLU A 105 19.37 16.64 -5.57
N LYS A 106 20.32 16.93 -4.66
CA LYS A 106 21.64 17.48 -5.01
C LYS A 106 22.55 16.45 -5.69
N CYS A 107 22.37 15.16 -5.39
CA CYS A 107 23.08 14.04 -6.01
C CYS A 107 22.58 13.67 -7.43
N ARG A 108 21.74 14.52 -8.07
CA ARG A 108 21.22 14.35 -9.45
C ARG A 108 22.29 14.21 -10.55
N ARG A 109 23.58 14.32 -10.21
CA ARG A 109 24.71 14.08 -11.13
C ARG A 109 24.97 12.59 -11.39
N GLU A 110 24.59 11.70 -10.46
CA GLU A 110 24.72 10.25 -10.63
C GLU A 110 23.41 9.63 -11.14
N PRO A 111 23.44 8.62 -12.04
CA PRO A 111 22.23 7.99 -12.60
C PRO A 111 21.26 7.46 -11.53
N LEU A 112 21.81 6.89 -10.45
CA LEU A 112 21.06 6.36 -9.31
C LEU A 112 20.45 7.48 -8.44
N GLY A 113 21.20 8.58 -8.22
CA GLY A 113 20.72 9.75 -7.47
C GLY A 113 19.61 10.51 -8.20
N LYS A 114 19.69 10.58 -9.54
CA LYS A 114 18.68 11.22 -10.39
C LYS A 114 17.36 10.45 -10.42
N SER A 115 17.42 9.13 -10.55
CA SER A 115 16.22 8.28 -10.62
C SER A 115 15.53 8.15 -9.25
N THR A 116 16.31 8.06 -8.16
CA THR A 116 15.77 8.09 -6.78
C THR A 116 15.13 9.43 -6.46
N ALA A 117 15.79 10.56 -6.74
CA ALA A 117 15.20 11.90 -6.51
C ALA A 117 13.92 12.16 -7.31
N ILE A 118 13.79 11.63 -8.53
CA ILE A 118 12.56 11.75 -9.35
C ILE A 118 11.44 10.86 -8.80
N GLY A 119 11.76 9.66 -8.30
CA GLY A 119 10.80 8.83 -7.56
C GLY A 119 10.34 9.46 -6.24
N CYS A 120 11.22 10.25 -5.61
CA CYS A 120 10.99 10.82 -4.29
C CYS A 120 9.84 11.84 -4.16
N GLY A 121 9.31 12.37 -5.27
CA GLY A 121 8.15 13.27 -5.24
C GLY A 121 6.85 12.58 -4.77
N GLY A 122 6.67 11.29 -5.10
CA GLY A 122 5.55 10.46 -4.62
C GLY A 122 5.83 9.76 -3.27
N VAL A 123 7.12 9.52 -3.00
CA VAL A 123 7.67 8.90 -1.78
C VAL A 123 7.19 9.61 -0.52
N ARG A 124 7.14 10.95 -0.49
CA ARG A 124 6.81 11.69 0.76
C ARG A 124 5.44 11.35 1.34
N SER A 125 4.42 11.06 0.51
CA SER A 125 3.08 10.71 1.00
C SER A 125 2.98 9.24 1.46
N ARG A 126 3.68 8.32 0.78
CA ARG A 126 3.70 6.88 1.11
C ARG A 126 4.52 6.55 2.34
N LEU A 127 5.62 7.28 2.60
CA LEU A 127 6.48 7.08 3.77
C LEU A 127 5.82 7.49 5.10
N ILE A 128 4.77 8.32 5.07
CA ILE A 128 4.13 8.86 6.29
C ILE A 128 3.06 7.91 6.84
N LEU A 129 2.45 7.06 6.01
CA LEU A 129 1.34 6.22 6.43
C LEU A 129 1.82 4.84 6.86
N GLY A 130 1.85 4.60 8.18
CA GLY A 130 2.01 3.27 8.76
C GLY A 130 0.89 2.31 8.32
N SER A 131 1.17 1.00 8.27
CA SER A 131 0.12 -0.01 8.05
C SER A 131 -0.76 -0.13 9.28
N ARG A 132 -2.09 -0.20 9.13
CA ARG A 132 -3.07 -0.16 10.23
C ARG A 132 -4.05 -1.33 10.23
N PHE A 133 -4.35 -1.92 9.08
CA PHE A 133 -5.46 -2.85 8.91
C PHE A 133 -5.03 -4.32 8.78
N ILE A 134 -3.79 -4.64 9.17
CA ILE A 134 -3.21 -5.99 9.11
C ILE A 134 -3.07 -6.52 10.53
N ASP A 135 -3.70 -7.66 10.81
CA ASP A 135 -3.80 -8.22 12.17
C ASP A 135 -2.55 -9.03 12.58
N SER A 136 -1.37 -8.66 12.06
CA SER A 136 -0.07 -9.27 12.38
C SER A 136 1.04 -8.22 12.26
N PRO A 137 1.83 -7.96 13.33
CA PRO A 137 2.92 -6.99 13.28
C PRO A 137 4.00 -7.34 12.24
N GLU A 138 4.23 -8.62 11.99
CA GLU A 138 5.17 -9.09 10.98
C GLU A 138 4.65 -8.83 9.56
N LEU A 139 3.42 -9.20 9.27
CA LEU A 139 2.83 -8.96 7.95
C LEU A 139 2.60 -7.47 7.68
N ALA A 140 2.28 -6.69 8.71
CA ALA A 140 2.20 -5.23 8.63
C ALA A 140 3.56 -4.62 8.24
N TYR A 141 4.66 -5.16 8.79
CA TYR A 141 6.00 -4.78 8.40
C TYR A 141 6.32 -5.17 6.95
N VAL A 142 6.00 -6.40 6.53
CA VAL A 142 6.21 -6.85 5.14
C VAL A 142 5.44 -5.97 4.15
N MET A 143 4.17 -5.68 4.42
CA MET A 143 3.37 -4.77 3.61
C MET A 143 3.98 -3.37 3.57
N GLN A 144 4.49 -2.88 4.69
CA GLN A 144 5.13 -1.58 4.65
C GLN A 144 6.45 -1.61 3.87
N ARG A 145 7.31 -2.62 4.04
CA ARG A 145 8.55 -2.70 3.28
C ARG A 145 8.27 -2.74 1.78
N TYR A 146 7.23 -3.44 1.35
CA TYR A 146 6.74 -3.37 -0.03
C TYR A 146 6.42 -1.92 -0.44
N ARG A 147 5.62 -1.17 0.35
CA ARG A 147 5.26 0.22 0.02
C ARG A 147 6.44 1.19 0.05
N GLU A 148 7.38 1.02 0.96
CA GLU A 148 8.59 1.84 1.09
C GLU A 148 9.58 1.59 -0.05
N CYS A 149 9.63 0.37 -0.58
CA CYS A 149 10.53 0.01 -1.66
C CYS A 149 9.96 0.25 -3.07
N HIS A 150 8.65 0.45 -3.19
CA HIS A 150 7.96 0.61 -4.48
C HIS A 150 8.68 1.58 -5.43
N ASP A 151 9.06 2.76 -4.92
CA ASP A 151 9.69 3.79 -5.75
C ASP A 151 11.12 3.40 -6.19
N PHE A 152 11.81 2.47 -5.49
CA PHE A 152 13.07 1.90 -5.96
C PHE A 152 12.88 0.92 -7.11
N TYR A 153 11.73 0.25 -7.22
CA TYR A 153 11.45 -0.70 -8.31
C TYR A 153 11.42 0.00 -9.67
N HIS A 154 10.98 1.26 -9.71
CA HIS A 154 11.11 2.09 -10.91
C HIS A 154 12.56 2.20 -11.39
N VAL A 155 13.51 2.26 -10.45
CA VAL A 155 14.93 2.44 -10.76
C VAL A 155 15.61 1.12 -11.13
N ILE A 156 15.45 0.09 -10.30
CA ILE A 156 16.23 -1.14 -10.43
C ILE A 156 15.72 -2.06 -11.54
N SER A 157 14.46 -1.93 -11.95
CA SER A 157 13.88 -2.84 -12.93
C SER A 157 14.06 -2.42 -14.39
N GLY A 158 14.43 -1.18 -14.72
CA GLY A 158 14.47 -0.74 -16.12
C GLY A 158 14.42 0.78 -16.33
N PRO A 159 15.06 1.55 -15.44
CA PRO A 159 14.77 2.97 -15.12
C PRO A 159 13.45 3.52 -15.71
N PHE A 160 12.32 3.06 -15.17
CA PHE A 160 11.00 3.54 -15.59
C PHE A 160 10.71 4.93 -15.03
N PRO A 161 10.10 5.82 -15.82
CA PRO A 161 9.65 7.11 -15.33
C PRO A 161 8.43 6.95 -14.41
N VAL A 162 8.33 7.80 -13.38
CA VAL A 162 7.17 7.88 -12.48
C VAL A 162 6.01 8.61 -13.15
N ASN A 163 5.48 8.00 -14.20
CA ASN A 163 4.28 8.40 -14.92
C ASN A 163 3.33 7.20 -15.07
N ILE A 164 2.11 7.43 -15.54
CA ILE A 164 1.09 6.36 -15.63
C ILE A 164 1.60 5.11 -16.37
N SER A 165 2.35 5.28 -17.46
CA SER A 165 2.87 4.15 -18.23
C SER A 165 3.94 3.37 -17.46
N GLY A 166 4.91 4.06 -16.86
CA GLY A 166 5.96 3.42 -16.06
C GLY A 166 5.40 2.73 -14.81
N GLU A 167 4.44 3.37 -14.13
CA GLU A 167 3.71 2.77 -13.01
C GLU A 167 3.06 1.44 -13.40
N ILE A 168 2.35 1.38 -14.53
CA ILE A 168 1.71 0.14 -14.97
C ILE A 168 2.75 -0.95 -15.24
N VAL A 169 3.89 -0.62 -15.85
CA VAL A 169 4.96 -1.59 -16.09
C VAL A 169 5.52 -2.12 -14.78
N VAL A 170 5.84 -1.26 -13.81
CA VAL A 170 6.31 -1.67 -12.48
C VAL A 170 5.26 -2.53 -11.77
N LYS A 171 3.96 -2.23 -11.90
CA LYS A 171 2.89 -3.07 -11.33
C LYS A 171 2.82 -4.46 -11.95
N TRP A 172 3.14 -4.63 -13.23
CA TRP A 172 3.28 -5.96 -13.84
C TRP A 172 4.48 -6.74 -13.29
N ILE A 173 5.61 -6.07 -13.02
CA ILE A 173 6.79 -6.68 -12.39
C ILE A 173 6.46 -7.11 -10.96
N GLU A 174 5.86 -6.21 -10.16
CA GLU A 174 5.42 -6.50 -8.79
C GLU A 174 4.40 -7.65 -8.76
N LEU A 175 3.48 -7.70 -9.72
CA LEU A 175 2.53 -8.81 -9.82
C LEU A 175 3.25 -10.13 -10.08
N ALA A 176 4.17 -10.16 -11.05
CA ALA A 176 4.90 -11.38 -11.41
C ALA A 176 5.80 -11.86 -10.27
N ASN A 177 6.44 -10.94 -9.55
CA ASN A 177 7.37 -11.26 -8.49
C ASN A 177 6.66 -11.57 -7.16
N MET A 178 5.78 -10.66 -6.73
CA MET A 178 5.23 -10.64 -5.38
C MET A 178 3.78 -11.14 -5.29
N GLY A 179 3.03 -11.10 -6.40
CA GLY A 179 1.67 -11.62 -6.45
C GLY A 179 0.64 -10.82 -5.66
N LEU A 180 0.93 -9.56 -5.32
CA LEU A 180 0.03 -8.74 -4.49
C LEU A 180 -1.24 -8.33 -5.26
N PRO A 181 -2.45 -8.42 -4.67
CA PRO A 181 -3.69 -8.05 -5.34
C PRO A 181 -3.74 -6.59 -5.79
N VAL A 182 -3.18 -5.66 -5.02
CA VAL A 182 -3.11 -4.24 -5.40
C VAL A 182 -2.27 -4.03 -6.66
N ALA A 183 -1.20 -4.81 -6.85
CA ALA A 183 -0.40 -4.79 -8.05
C ALA A 183 -1.21 -5.31 -9.23
N ALA A 184 -1.94 -6.43 -9.06
CA ALA A 184 -2.84 -6.96 -10.08
C ALA A 184 -3.91 -5.95 -10.52
N LEU A 185 -4.60 -5.33 -9.57
CA LEU A 185 -5.63 -4.32 -9.84
C LEU A 185 -5.04 -3.14 -10.63
N SER A 186 -3.87 -2.65 -10.22
CA SER A 186 -3.21 -1.54 -10.90
C SER A 186 -2.72 -1.92 -12.31
N ALA A 187 -2.19 -3.13 -12.47
CA ALA A 187 -1.68 -3.65 -13.74
C ALA A 187 -2.80 -3.88 -14.77
N ILE A 188 -3.96 -4.38 -14.31
CA ILE A 188 -5.12 -4.70 -15.15
C ILE A 188 -5.95 -3.47 -15.49
N PHE A 189 -6.24 -2.61 -14.49
CA PHE A 189 -7.13 -1.46 -14.67
C PHE A 189 -6.40 -0.14 -14.97
N GLY A 190 -5.11 -0.02 -14.64
CA GLY A 190 -4.29 1.14 -15.00
C GLY A 190 -4.27 1.46 -16.52
N PRO A 191 -4.19 0.47 -17.43
CA PRO A 191 -4.23 0.70 -18.88
C PRO A 191 -5.49 1.42 -19.40
N LEU A 192 -6.58 1.45 -18.64
CA LEU A 192 -7.80 2.19 -19.00
C LEU A 192 -7.54 3.69 -19.15
N ARG A 193 -6.48 4.22 -18.50
CA ARG A 193 -6.08 5.63 -18.56
C ARG A 193 -5.10 5.95 -19.70
N LEU A 194 -4.65 4.94 -20.44
CA LEU A 194 -3.77 5.11 -21.59
C LEU A 194 -4.57 5.29 -22.87
N ASN A 195 -4.03 6.09 -23.80
CA ASN A 195 -4.52 6.13 -25.17
C ASN A 195 -4.24 4.79 -25.90
N SER A 196 -4.89 4.59 -27.05
CA SER A 196 -4.83 3.31 -27.78
C SER A 196 -3.41 2.90 -28.20
N GLU A 197 -2.58 3.87 -28.59
CA GLU A 197 -1.19 3.63 -29.00
C GLU A 197 -0.34 3.15 -27.82
N LYS A 198 -0.32 3.89 -26.71
CA LYS A 198 0.41 3.51 -25.50
C LYS A 198 -0.10 2.19 -24.92
N ARG A 199 -1.41 1.93 -24.99
CA ARG A 199 -1.99 0.66 -24.54
C ARG A 199 -1.52 -0.51 -25.41
N THR A 200 -1.44 -0.31 -26.73
CA THR A 200 -0.96 -1.33 -27.66
C THR A 200 0.51 -1.64 -27.41
N ASP A 201 1.35 -0.62 -27.28
CA ASP A 201 2.77 -0.78 -27.00
C ASP A 201 3.02 -1.43 -25.62
N LEU A 202 2.29 -1.00 -24.59
CA LEU A 202 2.30 -1.63 -23.27
C LEU A 202 2.02 -3.14 -23.38
N LEU A 203 0.92 -3.53 -24.01
CA LEU A 203 0.48 -4.93 -24.07
C LEU A 203 1.39 -5.81 -24.94
N ARG A 204 1.93 -5.27 -26.03
CA ARG A 204 2.78 -6.04 -26.96
C ARG A 204 4.23 -6.13 -26.51
N THR A 205 4.77 -5.05 -25.97
CA THR A 205 6.21 -4.93 -25.67
C THR A 205 6.48 -5.14 -24.19
N TYR A 206 5.86 -4.31 -23.35
CA TYR A 206 6.26 -4.18 -21.95
C TYR A 206 5.65 -5.24 -21.04
N VAL A 207 4.39 -5.65 -21.22
CA VAL A 207 3.77 -6.67 -20.36
C VAL A 207 4.50 -8.02 -20.47
N PRO A 208 4.77 -8.58 -21.66
CA PRO A 208 5.51 -9.83 -21.76
C PRO A 208 6.92 -9.73 -21.19
N TRP A 209 7.59 -8.59 -21.39
CA TRP A 209 8.91 -8.34 -20.80
C TRP A 209 8.84 -8.25 -19.27
N ALA A 210 7.89 -7.49 -18.71
CA ALA A 210 7.72 -7.28 -17.27
C ALA A 210 7.39 -8.58 -16.54
N LEU A 211 6.56 -9.44 -17.14
CA LEU A 211 6.25 -10.76 -16.60
C LEU A 211 7.49 -11.66 -16.54
N ARG A 212 8.31 -11.67 -17.60
CA ARG A 212 9.57 -12.45 -17.65
C ARG A 212 10.57 -11.93 -16.63
N THR A 213 10.77 -10.61 -16.60
CA THR A 213 11.69 -9.94 -15.67
C THR A 213 11.25 -10.20 -14.23
N GLY A 214 10.00 -9.91 -13.88
CA GLY A 214 9.51 -10.08 -12.50
C GLY A 214 9.54 -11.52 -12.01
N SER A 215 9.38 -12.50 -12.91
CA SER A 215 9.46 -13.92 -12.54
C SER A 215 10.91 -14.43 -12.37
N SER A 216 11.92 -13.70 -12.87
CA SER A 216 13.32 -14.13 -12.82
C SER A 216 14.17 -13.41 -11.78
N VAL A 217 13.76 -12.23 -11.34
CA VAL A 217 14.46 -11.46 -10.31
C VAL A 217 14.02 -11.86 -8.91
N ASN A 218 14.89 -11.67 -7.93
CA ASN A 218 14.55 -11.73 -6.51
C ASN A 218 14.59 -10.28 -5.98
N LEU A 219 13.40 -9.66 -5.82
CA LEU A 219 13.24 -8.24 -5.44
C LEU A 219 12.99 -8.07 -3.95
#